data_AF-A0A2G8JL66-F1
#
_entry.id   AF-A0A2G8JL66-F1
#
_cell.length_a   1.000
_cell.length_b   1.000
_cell.length_c   1.000
_cell.angle_alpha   90.00
_cell.angle_beta   90.00
_cell.angle_gamma   90.00
#
_symmetry.space_group_name_H-M   'P 1'
#
loop_
_entity.id
_entity.type
_entity.pdbx_description
1 polymer ?
#
loop_
_entity_poly.entity_id
_entity_poly.type
_entity_poly.pdbx_seq_one_letter_code
_entity_poly.pdbx_strand_id
1 'polypeptide(L)'
;MNDVTSKMMSSKANNKPIIKIVTALPIRFVANACLWETQFNAFTKCSTVTLNSRWNSNRASIAKTNRKVYARLYPTVIVNPDGSTYRIKYNEPRKILYLPFDVNSLTLEEKKARLAKYQAKRKQDLKDDLDDNFDARKYKQFWKSKKT
;
A
#
# COMPACT_ATOMS: atom_id res chain seq x y z
N MET A 1 23.09 28.99 -1.91
CA MET A 1 23.49 30.25 -1.28
C MET A 1 22.27 31.14 -1.20
N ASN A 2 22.09 31.76 -0.02
CA ASN A 2 21.03 32.69 0.40
C ASN A 2 19.93 32.04 1.24
N ASP A 3 20.36 31.72 2.46
CA ASP A 3 19.55 31.66 3.67
C ASP A 3 18.84 32.99 3.92
N VAL A 4 17.50 32.97 3.92
CA VAL A 4 16.71 34.06 4.52
C VAL A 4 16.50 33.69 5.98
N THR A 5 17.45 34.13 6.79
CA THR A 5 17.32 34.15 8.24
C THR A 5 16.60 35.41 8.70
N SER A 6 15.74 35.20 9.70
CA SER A 6 15.50 36.08 10.84
C SER A 6 14.11 36.71 10.99
N LYS A 7 13.68 36.64 12.26
CA LYS A 7 12.71 37.48 12.96
C LYS A 7 11.24 37.27 12.62
N MET A 8 10.57 36.50 13.49
CA MET A 8 9.63 37.12 14.42
C MET A 8 9.44 36.21 15.65
N MET A 9 10.18 36.53 16.72
CA MET A 9 9.70 36.28 18.08
C MET A 9 8.99 37.55 18.55
N SER A 10 7.72 37.45 18.90
CA SER A 10 7.03 38.31 19.88
C SER A 10 5.68 37.65 20.16
N SER A 11 5.60 36.86 21.22
CA SER A 11 5.09 37.29 22.54
C SER A 11 3.60 37.69 22.51
N LYS A 12 2.79 36.84 23.16
CA LYS A 12 1.59 37.25 23.92
C LYS A 12 1.09 36.05 24.71
N ALA A 13 1.68 35.89 25.88
CA ALA A 13 1.06 35.18 26.98
C ALA A 13 -0.15 35.99 27.44
N ASN A 14 -1.35 35.40 27.40
CA ASN A 14 -2.58 35.90 28.00
C ASN A 14 -3.49 34.67 28.19
N ASN A 15 -4.14 34.32 29.29
CA ASN A 15 -4.21 34.77 30.67
C ASN A 15 -4.80 33.56 31.42
N LYS A 16 -4.15 33.05 32.47
CA LYS A 16 -4.77 32.05 33.37
C LYS A 16 -5.58 32.82 34.42
N PRO A 17 -6.88 32.52 34.64
CA PRO A 17 -7.60 33.13 35.75
C PRO A 17 -7.11 32.54 37.08
N ILE A 18 -6.52 33.43 37.87
CA ILE A 18 -6.12 33.24 39.27
C ILE A 18 -7.40 33.09 40.10
N ILE A 19 -7.71 31.88 40.54
CA ILE A 19 -8.73 31.66 41.58
C ILE A 19 -8.07 32.03 42.90
N LYS A 20 -8.51 33.17 43.47
CA LYS A 20 -8.03 33.69 44.75
C LYS A 20 -8.47 32.76 45.87
N ILE A 21 -7.48 32.18 46.56
CA ILE A 21 -7.65 31.47 47.82
C ILE A 21 -7.85 32.54 48.91
N VAL A 22 -9.05 32.62 49.48
CA VAL A 22 -9.31 33.39 50.70
C VAL A 22 -9.16 32.46 51.90
N THR A 23 -8.47 33.01 52.88
CA THR A 23 -7.85 32.41 54.06
C THR A 23 -8.79 32.05 55.20
N ALA A 24 -8.40 31.00 55.94
CA ALA A 24 -8.44 30.80 57.40
C ALA A 24 -9.83 30.77 58.10
N LEU A 25 -10.14 29.90 59.07
CA LEU A 25 -9.41 29.47 60.29
C LEU A 25 -9.95 28.10 60.79
N PRO A 26 -9.29 27.45 61.78
CA PRO A 26 -9.22 26.00 61.96
C PRO A 26 -10.13 25.46 63.07
N ILE A 27 -10.64 24.23 62.92
CA ILE A 27 -11.29 23.50 64.03
C ILE A 27 -10.95 22.00 63.96
N ARG A 28 -10.05 21.61 64.88
CA ARG A 28 -10.01 20.37 65.69
C ARG A 28 -9.93 19.00 65.01
N PHE A 29 -8.72 18.45 65.10
CA PHE A 29 -8.40 17.13 65.71
C PHE A 29 -9.61 16.31 66.19
N VAL A 30 -9.86 15.17 65.55
CA VAL A 30 -10.07 13.87 66.23
C VAL A 30 -9.49 12.79 65.33
N ALA A 31 -8.39 12.19 65.77
CA ALA A 31 -7.95 10.89 65.31
C ALA A 31 -9.00 9.84 65.73
N ASN A 32 -9.38 8.97 64.81
CA ASN A 32 -9.76 7.62 65.20
C ASN A 32 -9.42 6.64 64.08
N ALA A 33 -8.59 5.68 64.47
CA ALA A 33 -8.21 4.51 63.73
C ALA A 33 -9.44 3.75 63.25
N CYS A 34 -9.34 3.09 62.10
CA CYS A 34 -9.78 1.70 62.02
C CYS A 34 -9.24 1.05 60.74
N LEU A 35 -8.36 0.07 60.97
CA LEU A 35 -8.13 -1.11 60.14
C LEU A 35 -9.16 -1.33 59.02
N TRP A 36 -8.68 -1.42 57.78
CA TRP A 36 -9.04 -2.54 56.91
C TRP A 36 -8.03 -2.68 55.74
N GLU A 37 -6.74 -2.80 56.05
CA GLU A 37 -5.89 -3.65 55.22
C GLU A 37 -6.24 -5.09 55.57
N THR A 38 -7.06 -5.75 54.76
CA THR A 38 -6.94 -7.18 54.42
C THR A 38 -8.13 -7.62 53.61
N GLN A 39 -7.84 -8.12 52.40
CA GLN A 39 -8.48 -9.24 51.69
C GLN A 39 -8.60 -8.94 50.19
N PHE A 40 -7.46 -8.94 49.51
CA PHE A 40 -7.43 -9.22 48.07
C PHE A 40 -6.22 -10.10 47.73
N ASN A 41 -6.00 -11.16 48.51
CA ASN A 41 -5.02 -12.20 48.19
C ASN A 41 -5.71 -13.57 48.15
N ALA A 42 -6.44 -13.79 47.07
CA ALA A 42 -6.85 -15.13 46.65
C ALA A 42 -6.94 -15.18 45.12
N PHE A 43 -5.79 -15.07 44.45
CA PHE A 43 -5.65 -15.55 43.08
C PHE A 43 -4.44 -16.46 42.97
N THR A 44 -4.48 -17.57 43.70
CA THR A 44 -3.53 -18.66 43.51
C THR A 44 -3.96 -19.55 42.34
N LYS A 45 -2.99 -19.74 41.43
CA LYS A 45 -2.92 -20.71 40.31
C LYS A 45 -3.66 -20.28 39.04
N CYS A 46 -3.05 -19.34 38.31
CA CYS A 46 -3.17 -19.31 36.86
C CYS A 46 -2.53 -20.60 36.33
N SER A 47 -3.35 -21.55 35.87
CA SER A 47 -2.86 -22.62 35.01
C SER A 47 -2.20 -21.96 33.81
N THR A 48 -0.91 -22.21 33.59
CA THR A 48 -0.25 -21.82 32.35
C THR A 48 -0.91 -22.60 31.22
N VAL A 49 -1.97 -22.03 30.64
CA VAL A 49 -2.51 -22.50 29.38
C VAL A 49 -1.40 -22.28 28.37
N THR A 50 -0.69 -23.35 28.03
CA THR A 50 0.20 -23.38 26.87
C THR A 50 -0.70 -23.23 25.65
N LEU A 51 -0.99 -21.97 25.30
CA LEU A 51 -1.63 -21.66 24.03
C LEU A 51 -0.63 -22.12 22.97
N ASN A 52 -0.89 -23.30 22.38
CA ASN A 52 -0.23 -23.75 21.17
C ASN A 52 -0.31 -22.57 20.19
N SER A 53 0.83 -21.92 19.96
CA SER A 53 0.91 -20.81 19.02
C SER A 53 0.69 -21.39 17.63
N ARG A 54 -0.56 -21.46 17.22
CA ARG A 54 -0.91 -21.80 15.84
C ARG A 54 -0.46 -20.59 15.01
N TRP A 55 0.64 -20.77 14.28
CA TRP A 55 1.15 -19.81 13.30
C TRP A 55 0.17 -19.74 12.13
N ASN A 56 -0.97 -19.07 12.35
CA ASN A 56 -1.94 -18.79 11.32
C ASN A 56 -1.94 -17.28 11.04
N SER A 57 -2.23 -16.92 9.80
CA SER A 57 -2.36 -15.52 9.37
C SER A 57 -3.61 -14.84 9.95
N ASN A 58 -4.51 -15.59 10.57
CA ASN A 58 -5.76 -15.09 11.15
C ASN A 58 -5.61 -14.53 12.57
N ARG A 59 -4.48 -14.79 13.26
CA ARG A 59 -4.28 -14.41 14.67
C ARG A 59 -4.44 -12.91 14.92
N ALA A 60 -4.10 -12.07 13.94
CA ALA A 60 -4.18 -10.61 14.01
C ALA A 60 -5.00 -9.99 12.88
N SER A 61 -5.78 -10.78 12.13
CA SER A 61 -6.53 -10.27 10.98
C SER A 61 -7.73 -9.40 11.37
N ILE A 62 -8.30 -9.64 12.55
CA ILE A 62 -9.44 -8.88 13.10
C ILE A 62 -8.91 -7.82 14.08
N ALA A 63 -8.79 -6.57 13.62
CA ALA A 63 -8.29 -5.46 14.44
C ALA A 63 -8.97 -4.12 14.11
N LYS A 64 -9.03 -3.23 15.11
CA LYS A 64 -9.46 -1.83 14.98
C LYS A 64 -8.27 -0.87 15.05
N THR A 65 -8.49 0.39 14.67
CA THR A 65 -7.49 1.45 14.84
C THR A 65 -7.36 1.82 16.32
N ASN A 66 -6.15 1.77 16.87
CA ASN A 66 -5.86 2.04 18.28
C ASN A 66 -5.68 3.53 18.59
N ARG A 67 -6.60 4.38 18.12
CA ARG A 67 -6.63 5.82 18.41
C ARG A 67 -8.01 6.20 18.94
N LYS A 68 -8.07 7.19 19.86
CA LYS A 68 -9.34 7.68 20.42
C LYS A 68 -10.21 8.38 19.37
N VAL A 69 -9.59 9.21 18.54
CA VAL A 69 -10.22 9.93 17.41
C VAL A 69 -9.53 9.50 16.13
N TYR A 70 -10.28 9.05 15.13
CA TYR A 70 -9.76 8.66 13.82
C TYR A 70 -10.80 8.90 12.72
N ALA A 71 -10.33 9.23 11.52
CA ALA A 71 -11.18 9.33 10.34
C ALA A 71 -11.67 7.95 9.89
N ARG A 72 -12.84 7.91 9.24
CA ARG A 72 -13.37 6.67 8.66
C ARG A 72 -12.41 6.17 7.57
N LEU A 73 -12.10 4.89 7.63
CA LEU A 73 -11.32 4.19 6.61
C LEU A 73 -12.13 3.02 6.04
N TYR A 74 -11.94 2.73 4.77
CA TYR A 74 -12.69 1.74 4.01
C TYR A 74 -11.79 0.54 3.63
N PRO A 75 -12.28 -0.70 3.75
CA PRO A 75 -11.52 -1.88 3.33
C PRO A 75 -11.34 -1.85 1.81
N THR A 76 -10.08 -1.89 1.38
CA THR A 76 -9.66 -1.80 -0.02
C THR A 76 -8.72 -2.95 -0.33
N VAL A 77 -8.84 -3.55 -1.50
CA VAL A 77 -7.93 -4.60 -1.99
C VAL A 77 -6.80 -3.94 -2.77
N ILE A 78 -5.55 -4.15 -2.37
CA ILE A 78 -4.38 -3.74 -3.15
C ILE A 78 -3.92 -4.95 -3.96
N VAL A 79 -3.67 -4.71 -5.25
CA VAL A 79 -3.14 -5.67 -6.20
C VAL A 79 -1.69 -5.28 -6.50
N ASN A 80 -0.77 -6.16 -6.14
CA ASN A 80 0.65 -6.03 -6.50
C ASN A 80 0.85 -6.29 -8.00
N PRO A 81 1.97 -5.85 -8.59
CA PRO A 81 2.28 -6.15 -9.98
C PRO A 81 2.37 -7.66 -10.28
N ASP A 82 2.73 -8.47 -9.29
CA ASP A 82 2.76 -9.94 -9.37
C ASP A 82 1.35 -10.58 -9.31
N GLY A 83 0.31 -9.76 -9.17
CA GLY A 83 -1.08 -10.19 -9.03
C GLY A 83 -1.47 -10.66 -7.62
N SER A 84 -0.53 -10.73 -6.68
CA SER A 84 -0.82 -11.00 -5.27
C SER A 84 -1.67 -9.88 -4.67
N THR A 85 -2.55 -10.23 -3.73
CA THR A 85 -3.52 -9.29 -3.16
C THR A 85 -3.53 -9.28 -1.65
N TYR A 86 -3.80 -8.11 -1.08
CA TYR A 86 -3.98 -7.95 0.36
C TYR A 86 -4.94 -6.79 0.66
N ARG A 87 -5.54 -6.83 1.85
CA ARG A 87 -6.57 -5.86 2.27
C ARG A 87 -5.96 -4.81 3.20
N ILE A 88 -6.16 -3.53 2.86
CA ILE A 88 -5.79 -2.38 3.69
C ILE A 88 -7.02 -1.50 3.92
N LYS A 89 -7.00 -0.70 5.00
CA LYS A 89 -7.99 0.35 5.24
C LYS A 89 -7.51 1.66 4.59
N TYR A 90 -8.26 2.20 3.64
CA TYR A 90 -7.92 3.40 2.86
C TYR A 90 -8.89 4.56 3.13
N ASN A 91 -8.46 5.80 2.86
CA ASN A 91 -9.25 6.99 3.20
C ASN A 91 -10.50 7.13 2.32
N GLU A 92 -10.35 6.84 1.03
CA GLU A 92 -11.45 6.89 0.07
C GLU A 92 -12.10 5.51 -0.08
N PRO A 93 -13.40 5.44 -0.38
CA PRO A 93 -14.12 4.17 -0.55
C PRO A 93 -13.81 3.54 -1.92
N ARG A 94 -12.56 3.11 -2.13
CA ARG A 94 -12.13 2.39 -3.32
C ARG A 94 -12.24 0.88 -3.09
N LYS A 95 -12.68 0.13 -4.10
CA LYS A 95 -12.74 -1.34 -4.02
C LYS A 95 -11.37 -1.96 -4.25
N ILE A 96 -10.65 -1.49 -5.27
CA ILE A 96 -9.40 -2.08 -5.75
C ILE A 96 -8.40 -0.96 -6.05
N LEU A 97 -7.13 -1.18 -5.69
CA LEU A 97 -5.99 -0.33 -6.03
C LEU A 97 -4.93 -1.20 -6.73
N TYR A 98 -4.55 -0.81 -7.95
CA TYR A 98 -3.46 -1.47 -8.68
C TYR A 98 -2.16 -0.74 -8.40
N LEU A 99 -1.16 -1.48 -7.91
CA LEU A 99 0.20 -0.97 -7.83
C LEU A 99 0.86 -1.03 -9.20
N PRO A 100 1.56 0.05 -9.61
CA PRO A 100 2.33 0.02 -10.83
C PRO A 100 3.49 -0.96 -10.70
N PHE A 101 3.90 -1.51 -11.84
CA PHE A 101 5.16 -2.24 -11.92
C PHE A 101 6.33 -1.26 -11.93
N ASP A 102 7.38 -1.55 -11.17
CA ASP A 102 8.60 -0.74 -11.21
C ASP A 102 9.33 -0.93 -12.54
N VAL A 103 9.68 0.17 -13.21
CA VAL A 103 10.36 0.16 -14.51
C VAL A 103 11.87 0.03 -14.33
N ASN A 104 12.42 0.39 -13.17
CA ASN A 104 13.86 0.39 -12.97
C ASN A 104 14.43 -1.01 -12.77
N SER A 105 13.65 -1.92 -12.20
CA SER A 105 14.02 -3.31 -11.95
C SER A 105 14.24 -4.15 -13.21
N LEU A 106 13.69 -3.76 -14.37
CA LEU A 106 13.83 -4.51 -15.62
C LEU A 106 15.23 -4.37 -16.24
N THR A 107 15.62 -5.42 -16.94
CA THR A 107 16.76 -5.39 -17.86
C THR A 107 16.48 -4.50 -19.08
N LEU A 108 17.54 -4.06 -19.75
CA LEU A 108 17.41 -3.20 -20.95
C LEU A 108 16.66 -3.92 -22.09
N GLU A 109 16.83 -5.23 -22.20
CA GLU A 109 16.18 -6.07 -23.21
C GLU A 109 14.66 -6.13 -22.99
N GLU A 110 14.23 -6.39 -21.76
CA GLU A 110 12.81 -6.42 -21.38
C GLU A 110 12.15 -5.05 -21.57
N LYS A 111 12.86 -3.96 -21.22
CA LYS A 111 12.41 -2.59 -21.47
C LYS A 111 12.17 -2.35 -22.96
N LYS A 112 13.13 -2.73 -23.82
CA LYS A 112 13.02 -2.62 -25.28
C LYS A 112 11.85 -3.46 -25.81
N ALA A 113 11.68 -4.68 -25.32
CA ALA A 113 10.56 -5.55 -25.70
C ALA A 113 9.21 -4.95 -25.30
N ARG A 114 9.10 -4.35 -24.10
CA ARG A 114 7.89 -3.63 -23.66
C ARG A 114 7.60 -2.45 -24.56
N LEU A 115 8.60 -1.61 -24.86
CA LEU A 115 8.45 -0.47 -25.78
C LEU A 115 8.02 -0.93 -27.17
N ALA A 116 8.59 -2.01 -27.69
CA ALA A 116 8.19 -2.60 -28.97
C ALA A 116 6.73 -3.11 -28.97
N LYS A 117 6.22 -3.62 -27.83
CA LYS A 117 4.79 -3.99 -27.69
C LYS A 117 3.86 -2.78 -27.76
N TYR A 118 4.29 -1.63 -27.26
CA TYR A 118 3.52 -0.39 -27.31
C TYR A 118 3.61 0.32 -28.66
N GLN A 119 4.71 0.14 -29.39
CA GLN A 119 4.84 0.65 -30.76
C GLN A 119 3.82 -0.03 -31.68
N ALA A 120 3.18 0.78 -32.52
CA ALA A 120 2.23 0.28 -33.50
C ALA A 120 2.94 -0.72 -34.43
N LYS A 121 2.36 -1.93 -34.56
CA LYS A 121 2.85 -2.91 -35.53
C LYS A 121 2.59 -2.33 -36.92
N ARG A 122 3.66 -2.06 -37.66
CA ARG A 122 3.54 -1.69 -39.07
C ARG A 122 2.87 -2.87 -39.79
N LYS A 123 1.79 -2.60 -40.53
CA LYS A 123 1.23 -3.57 -41.46
C LYS A 123 2.33 -3.80 -42.50
N GLN A 124 2.94 -4.97 -42.45
CA GLN A 124 3.80 -5.39 -43.53
C GLN A 124 2.86 -5.76 -44.65
N ASP A 125 2.75 -4.90 -45.65
CA ASP A 125 2.14 -5.29 -46.91
C ASP A 125 3.01 -6.44 -47.40
N LEU A 126 2.51 -7.66 -47.25
CA LEU A 126 3.07 -8.82 -47.91
C LEU A 126 2.86 -8.56 -49.39
N LYS A 127 3.82 -7.85 -49.98
CA LYS A 127 4.03 -7.91 -51.42
C LYS A 127 4.43 -9.36 -51.62
N ASP A 128 3.47 -10.21 -51.92
CA ASP A 128 3.81 -11.52 -52.48
C ASP A 128 4.66 -11.17 -53.69
N ASP A 129 5.93 -11.56 -53.66
CA ASP A 129 6.86 -11.43 -54.80
C ASP A 129 6.41 -12.43 -55.89
N LEU A 130 5.13 -12.38 -56.27
CA LEU A 130 4.63 -12.93 -57.51
C LEU A 130 5.21 -12.05 -58.60
N ASP A 131 6.33 -12.52 -59.12
CA ASP A 131 7.02 -11.91 -60.25
C ASP A 131 6.15 -12.12 -61.50
N ASP A 132 5.16 -11.25 -61.69
CA ASP A 132 4.19 -11.28 -62.81
C ASP A 132 4.83 -10.97 -64.18
N ASN A 133 6.16 -10.94 -64.26
CA ASN A 133 6.92 -10.77 -65.49
C ASN A 133 7.14 -12.11 -66.23
N PHE A 134 6.08 -12.90 -66.42
CA PHE A 134 6.14 -14.16 -67.16
C PHE A 134 6.07 -13.91 -68.68
N ASP A 135 7.20 -14.08 -69.38
CA ASP A 135 7.24 -14.03 -70.85
C ASP A 135 7.10 -15.43 -71.48
N ALA A 136 5.92 -15.71 -72.03
CA ALA A 136 5.64 -16.96 -72.74
C ALA A 136 6.56 -17.19 -73.95
N ARG A 137 7.13 -16.15 -74.56
CA ARG A 137 8.01 -16.27 -75.73
C ARG A 137 9.32 -16.97 -75.38
N LYS A 138 9.83 -16.76 -74.17
CA LYS A 138 11.06 -17.37 -73.65
C LYS A 138 10.98 -18.90 -73.58
N TYR A 139 9.77 -19.45 -73.49
CA TYR A 139 9.54 -20.89 -73.33
C TYR A 139 8.99 -21.58 -74.58
N LYS A 140 8.80 -20.85 -75.69
CA LYS A 140 8.26 -21.37 -76.96
C LYS A 140 9.08 -22.52 -77.54
N GLN A 141 10.38 -22.58 -77.25
CA GLN A 141 11.29 -23.64 -77.72
C GLN A 141 10.92 -25.04 -77.21
N PHE A 142 10.17 -25.14 -76.11
CA PHE A 142 9.81 -26.41 -75.48
C PHE A 142 8.47 -26.98 -75.95
N TRP A 143 7.75 -26.30 -76.85
CA TRP A 143 6.40 -26.70 -77.27
C TRP A 143 6.35 -27.79 -78.35
N LYS A 144 7.49 -28.15 -78.95
CA LYS A 144 7.55 -29.19 -79.98
C LYS A 144 7.78 -30.54 -79.32
N SER A 145 6.79 -31.44 -79.37
CA SER A 145 7.00 -32.83 -78.99
C SER A 145 7.89 -33.53 -80.03
N LYS A 146 8.78 -34.41 -79.57
CA LYS A 146 9.54 -35.30 -80.45
C LYS A 146 8.53 -36.25 -81.12
N LYS A 147 8.41 -36.19 -82.44
CA LYS A 147 7.73 -37.25 -83.18
C LYS A 147 8.62 -38.49 -83.12
N THR A 148 8.10 -39.55 -82.50
CA THR A 148 8.68 -40.89 -82.52
C THR A 148 8.48 -41.50 -83.90
#